data_AF-A0A4Y4B6D6-F1
#
_entry.id   AF-A0A4Y4B6D6-F1
#
_cell.length_a   1.000
_cell.length_b   1.000
_cell.length_c   1.000
_cell.angle_alpha   90.00
_cell.angle_beta   90.00
_cell.angle_gamma   90.00
#
_symmetry.space_group_name_H-M   'P 1'
#
loop_
_entity.id
_entity.type
_entity.pdbx_description
1 polymer ?
#
loop_
_entity_poly.entity_id
_entity_poly.type
_entity_poly.pdbx_seq_one_letter_code
_entity_poly.pdbx_strand_id
1 'polypeptide(L)'
;MTQALEADAHRLVSTFVPRSERDRAAQADFASFFAAEGGPVHREAGPDHLTASCVVFDASLQHTLLVFHRKGQFWVQPGGHVEHGDDSVVAGALRELREETGIVVEPTLAPLAYDLDHHGLSSRFGACASHLDIGIAVVVDRESALTVSEESEDVRWWPVDALPAEVPPQLVPRLDGLLTQLRAPR
;
A
#
# COMPACT_ATOMS: atom_id res chain seq x y z
N MET A 1 4.34 -13.68 -17.40
CA MET A 1 3.52 -12.93 -16.43
C MET A 1 4.39 -11.95 -15.64
N THR A 2 5.57 -12.35 -15.16
CA THR A 2 6.58 -11.47 -14.49
C THR A 2 6.85 -10.12 -15.20
N GLN A 3 7.05 -10.11 -16.52
CA GLN A 3 7.27 -8.87 -17.27
C GLN A 3 6.10 -7.88 -17.24
N ALA A 4 4.86 -8.35 -17.07
CA ALA A 4 3.68 -7.47 -17.05
C ALA A 4 3.59 -6.71 -15.73
N LEU A 5 3.83 -7.39 -14.61
CA LEU A 5 3.87 -6.79 -13.28
C LEU A 5 5.02 -5.79 -13.15
N GLU A 6 6.21 -6.14 -13.66
CA GLU A 6 7.36 -5.23 -13.68
C GLU A 6 7.09 -3.97 -14.49
N ALA A 7 6.51 -4.12 -15.69
CA ALA A 7 6.11 -2.99 -16.52
C ALA A 7 5.02 -2.14 -15.85
N ASP A 8 4.07 -2.74 -15.14
CA ASP A 8 3.03 -2.02 -14.41
C ASP A 8 3.60 -1.23 -13.23
N ALA A 9 4.49 -1.83 -12.44
CA ALA A 9 5.20 -1.15 -11.36
C ALA A 9 6.00 0.05 -11.90
N HIS A 10 6.81 -0.15 -12.95
CA HIS A 10 7.55 0.93 -13.59
C HIS A 10 6.61 2.03 -14.13
N ARG A 11 5.46 1.65 -14.72
CA ARG A 11 4.44 2.61 -15.18
C ARG A 11 3.88 3.45 -14.02
N LEU A 12 3.52 2.84 -12.89
CA LEU A 12 3.00 3.57 -11.73
C LEU A 12 4.06 4.52 -11.16
N VAL A 13 5.31 4.08 -11.04
CA VAL A 13 6.41 4.92 -10.54
C VAL A 13 6.70 6.08 -11.49
N SER A 14 6.82 5.82 -12.79
CA SER A 14 7.16 6.84 -13.80
C SER A 14 6.04 7.84 -14.09
N THR A 15 4.78 7.47 -13.83
CA THR A 15 3.62 8.35 -14.02
C THR A 15 3.13 8.98 -12.71
N PHE A 16 3.81 8.74 -11.59
CA PHE A 16 3.47 9.34 -10.30
C PHE A 16 3.64 10.86 -10.34
N VAL A 17 2.60 11.58 -9.95
CA VAL A 17 2.59 13.05 -9.90
C VAL A 17 2.72 13.49 -8.45
N PRO A 18 3.89 13.98 -8.01
CA PRO A 18 4.09 14.34 -6.61
C PRO A 18 3.31 15.61 -6.24
N ARG A 19 2.63 15.59 -5.09
CA ARG A 19 1.79 16.70 -4.60
C ARG A 19 2.30 17.31 -3.30
N SER A 20 3.26 16.66 -2.65
CA SER A 20 3.87 17.08 -1.40
C SER A 20 5.39 16.93 -1.44
N GLU A 21 6.08 17.43 -0.40
CA GLU A 21 7.52 17.17 -0.24
C GLU A 21 7.80 15.69 0.05
N ARG A 22 6.92 15.02 0.80
CA ARG A 22 6.95 13.58 0.99
C ARG A 22 6.91 12.84 -0.34
N ASP A 23 5.97 13.21 -1.21
CA ASP A 23 5.83 12.56 -2.52
C ASP A 23 7.06 12.75 -3.40
N ARG A 24 7.68 13.95 -3.36
CA ARG A 24 8.93 14.21 -4.09
C ARG A 24 10.09 13.37 -3.55
N ALA A 25 10.20 13.24 -2.22
CA ALA A 25 11.20 12.39 -1.59
C ALA A 25 11.00 10.91 -1.98
N ALA A 26 9.77 10.40 -1.84
CA ALA A 26 9.43 9.03 -2.24
C ALA A 26 9.69 8.80 -3.74
N GLN A 27 9.31 9.75 -4.61
CA GLN A 27 9.60 9.64 -6.05
C GLN A 27 11.11 9.60 -6.34
N ALA A 28 11.92 10.42 -5.66
CA ALA A 28 13.37 10.41 -5.81
C ALA A 28 13.98 9.08 -5.35
N ASP A 29 13.51 8.54 -4.23
CA ASP A 29 13.92 7.23 -3.73
C ASP A 29 13.56 6.14 -4.73
N PHE A 30 12.30 6.04 -5.16
CA PHE A 30 11.87 5.06 -6.16
C PHE A 30 12.66 5.19 -7.46
N ALA A 31 12.93 6.40 -7.95
CA ALA A 31 13.75 6.61 -9.15
C ALA A 31 15.19 6.06 -9.00
N SER A 32 15.73 6.02 -7.78
CA SER A 32 17.05 5.43 -7.53
C SER A 32 17.07 3.89 -7.63
N PHE A 33 15.94 3.24 -7.32
CA PHE A 33 15.78 1.78 -7.42
C PHE A 33 15.23 1.32 -8.78
N PHE A 34 14.47 2.17 -9.47
CA PHE A 34 13.82 1.89 -10.76
C PHE A 34 14.53 2.62 -11.93
N ALA A 35 15.86 2.76 -11.88
CA ALA A 35 16.64 3.57 -12.83
C ALA A 35 16.70 3.03 -14.29
N ALA A 36 16.11 1.87 -14.59
CA ALA A 36 15.98 1.27 -15.92
C ALA A 36 14.51 0.84 -16.18
N GLU A 37 14.19 0.15 -17.29
CA GLU A 37 12.85 -0.44 -17.53
C GLU A 37 12.44 -1.54 -16.51
N GLY A 38 13.12 -1.62 -15.36
CA GLY A 38 12.83 -2.56 -14.29
C GLY A 38 13.22 -1.98 -12.92
N GLY A 39 12.79 -2.67 -11.88
CA GLY A 39 13.12 -2.37 -10.48
C GLY A 39 13.01 -3.62 -9.62
N PRO A 40 13.26 -3.52 -8.31
CA PRO A 40 13.24 -4.67 -7.42
C PRO A 40 11.79 -5.08 -7.07
N VAL A 41 11.06 -5.63 -8.05
CA VAL A 41 9.60 -5.87 -7.91
C VAL A 41 9.30 -7.05 -7.00
N HIS A 42 10.13 -8.10 -7.05
CA HIS A 42 9.93 -9.28 -6.24
C HIS A 42 10.86 -9.29 -5.03
N ARG A 43 10.46 -9.98 -3.97
CA ARG A 43 11.25 -10.13 -2.74
C ARG A 43 12.64 -10.71 -3.00
N GLU A 44 12.78 -11.56 -4.02
CA GLU A 44 14.04 -12.18 -4.43
C GLU A 44 14.99 -11.20 -5.13
N ALA A 45 14.53 -10.01 -5.52
CA ALA A 45 15.35 -9.00 -6.20
C ALA A 45 16.40 -8.36 -5.27
N GLY A 46 16.23 -8.44 -3.95
CA GLY A 46 17.19 -7.91 -3.00
C GLY A 46 16.58 -7.52 -1.65
N PRO A 47 17.40 -6.95 -0.75
CA PRO A 47 16.92 -6.50 0.57
C PRO A 47 15.95 -5.32 0.51
N ASP A 48 16.00 -4.52 -0.56
CA ASP A 48 15.08 -3.41 -0.84
C ASP A 48 14.22 -3.81 -2.05
N HIS A 49 12.90 -3.91 -1.86
CA HIS A 49 11.99 -4.39 -2.90
C HIS A 49 10.57 -3.83 -2.77
N LEU A 50 9.80 -4.01 -3.83
CA LEU A 50 8.44 -3.52 -3.96
C LEU A 50 7.50 -4.29 -3.02
N THR A 51 6.56 -3.54 -2.44
CA THR A 51 5.34 -4.06 -1.83
C THR A 51 4.13 -3.32 -2.39
N ALA A 52 2.96 -3.92 -2.26
CA ALA A 52 1.70 -3.31 -2.68
C ALA A 52 0.71 -3.38 -1.52
N SER A 53 0.06 -2.26 -1.23
CA SER A 53 -0.89 -2.16 -0.12
C SER A 53 -2.19 -1.50 -0.53
N CYS A 54 -3.27 -1.80 0.20
CA CYS A 54 -4.55 -1.14 0.04
C CYS A 54 -4.77 -0.15 1.18
N VAL A 55 -4.81 1.15 0.85
CA VAL A 55 -5.27 2.17 1.80
C VAL A 55 -6.77 2.32 1.66
N VAL A 56 -7.49 1.68 2.58
CA VAL A 56 -8.93 1.48 2.49
C VAL A 56 -9.67 2.60 3.21
N PHE A 57 -10.54 3.31 2.49
CA PHE A 57 -11.43 4.33 3.06
C PHE A 57 -12.90 3.91 2.99
N ASP A 58 -13.73 4.45 3.88
CA ASP A 58 -15.17 4.38 3.74
C ASP A 58 -15.69 5.41 2.73
N ALA A 59 -16.95 5.29 2.31
CA ALA A 59 -17.56 6.23 1.36
C ALA A 59 -17.60 7.69 1.85
N SER A 60 -17.56 7.90 3.17
CA SER A 60 -17.51 9.24 3.77
C SER A 60 -16.10 9.87 3.75
N LEU A 61 -15.06 9.07 3.48
CA LEU A 61 -13.66 9.45 3.58
C LEU A 61 -13.30 10.00 4.99
N GLN A 62 -13.97 9.47 6.02
CA GLN A 62 -13.73 9.81 7.42
C GLN A 62 -13.16 8.63 8.21
N HIS A 63 -13.23 7.42 7.68
CA HIS A 63 -12.65 6.24 8.31
C HIS A 63 -11.67 5.53 7.38
N THR A 64 -10.65 4.92 7.97
CA THR A 64 -9.72 4.01 7.30
C THR A 64 -9.79 2.63 7.94
N LEU A 65 -9.70 1.56 7.15
CA LEU A 65 -9.57 0.21 7.67
C LEU A 65 -8.10 -0.11 7.91
N LEU A 66 -7.76 -0.59 9.09
CA LEU A 66 -6.40 -1.01 9.45
C LEU A 66 -6.43 -2.43 10.01
N VAL A 67 -5.31 -3.12 9.85
CA VAL A 67 -5.01 -4.42 10.43
C VAL A 67 -3.97 -4.25 11.54
N PHE A 68 -4.10 -4.99 12.64
CA PHE A 68 -3.08 -5.02 13.69
C PHE A 68 -2.07 -6.12 13.38
N HIS A 69 -0.93 -5.73 12.82
CA HIS A 69 0.07 -6.67 12.32
C HIS A 69 0.69 -7.46 13.46
N ARG A 70 0.51 -8.80 13.47
CA ARG A 70 0.99 -9.70 14.53
C ARG A 70 2.47 -9.58 14.83
N LYS A 71 3.31 -9.45 13.80
CA LYS A 71 4.77 -9.36 13.96
C LYS A 71 5.24 -7.94 14.28
N GLY A 72 4.60 -6.96 13.66
CA GLY A 72 4.91 -5.54 13.82
C GLY A 72 4.46 -4.96 15.16
N GLN A 73 3.35 -5.47 15.71
CA GLN A 73 2.67 -4.94 16.89
C GLN A 73 2.27 -3.47 16.72
N PHE A 74 1.72 -3.14 15.55
CA PHE A 74 1.19 -1.83 15.19
C PHE A 74 0.04 -1.98 14.19
N TRP A 75 -0.82 -0.96 14.11
CA TRP A 75 -1.88 -0.82 13.13
C TRP A 75 -1.33 -0.27 11.82
N VAL A 76 -1.68 -0.91 10.71
CA VAL A 76 -1.21 -0.56 9.37
C VAL A 76 -2.28 -0.88 8.33
N GLN A 77 -2.16 -0.33 7.13
CA GLN A 77 -2.97 -0.75 6.00
C GLN A 77 -2.68 -2.22 5.62
N PRO A 78 -3.66 -3.00 5.14
CA PRO A 78 -3.40 -4.32 4.59
C PRO A 78 -2.49 -4.24 3.36
N GLY A 79 -1.57 -5.18 3.21
CA GLY A 79 -0.59 -5.15 2.14
C GLY A 79 0.61 -6.06 2.37
N GLY A 80 1.33 -6.33 1.28
CA GLY A 80 2.38 -7.33 1.29
C GLY A 80 3.22 -7.33 0.03
N HIS A 81 3.96 -8.42 -0.15
CA HIS A 81 4.77 -8.62 -1.34
C HIS A 81 3.87 -8.92 -2.54
N VAL A 82 4.23 -8.40 -3.71
CA VAL A 82 3.61 -8.86 -4.95
C VAL A 82 4.11 -10.26 -5.30
N GLU A 83 3.20 -11.10 -5.78
CA GLU A 83 3.47 -12.46 -6.21
C GLU A 83 3.72 -12.53 -7.72
N HIS A 84 4.46 -13.56 -8.17
CA HIS A 84 4.70 -13.80 -9.60
C HIS A 84 3.41 -14.03 -10.41
N GLY A 85 2.31 -14.40 -9.73
CA GLY A 85 0.99 -14.59 -10.32
C GLY A 85 0.12 -13.34 -10.36
N ASP A 86 0.53 -12.23 -9.75
CA ASP A 86 -0.24 -10.98 -9.77
C ASP A 86 -0.14 -10.32 -11.16
N ASP A 87 -1.30 -10.01 -11.75
CA ASP A 87 -1.37 -9.40 -13.08
C ASP A 87 -0.94 -7.92 -13.11
N SER A 88 -0.92 -7.27 -11.95
CA SER A 88 -0.57 -5.85 -11.77
C SER A 88 -0.30 -5.55 -10.29
N VAL A 89 0.27 -4.38 -9.99
CA VAL A 89 0.46 -3.92 -8.60
C VAL A 89 -0.89 -3.74 -7.90
N VAL A 90 -1.91 -3.26 -8.62
CA VAL A 90 -3.28 -3.15 -8.10
C VAL A 90 -3.85 -4.53 -7.78
N ALA A 91 -3.63 -5.53 -8.64
CA ALA A 91 -4.08 -6.89 -8.37
C ALA A 91 -3.42 -7.48 -7.12
N GLY A 92 -2.12 -7.25 -6.93
CA GLY A 92 -1.41 -7.65 -5.71
C GLY A 92 -1.96 -6.98 -4.45
N ALA A 93 -2.16 -5.65 -4.47
CA ALA A 93 -2.76 -4.93 -3.35
C ALA A 93 -4.18 -5.45 -3.01
N LEU A 94 -5.00 -5.71 -4.03
CA LEU A 94 -6.36 -6.24 -3.84
C LEU A 94 -6.38 -7.69 -3.37
N ARG A 95 -5.38 -8.50 -3.76
CA ARG A 95 -5.18 -9.85 -3.23
C ARG A 95 -4.90 -9.80 -1.73
N GLU A 96 -3.95 -8.97 -1.31
CA GLU A 96 -3.59 -8.77 0.10
C GLU A 96 -4.80 -8.27 0.92
N LEU A 97 -5.54 -7.28 0.40
CA LEU A 97 -6.78 -6.81 1.03
C LEU A 97 -7.77 -7.97 1.27
N ARG A 98 -7.98 -8.82 0.27
CA ARG A 98 -8.87 -9.97 0.38
C ARG A 98 -8.36 -10.98 1.41
N GLU A 99 -7.07 -11.28 1.39
CA GLU A 99 -6.44 -12.27 2.27
C GLU A 99 -6.43 -11.82 3.73
N GLU A 100 -6.17 -10.54 3.98
CA GLU A 100 -6.06 -10.00 5.33
C GLU A 100 -7.40 -9.61 5.94
N THR A 101 -8.35 -9.13 5.15
CA THR A 101 -9.61 -8.55 5.66
C THR A 101 -10.88 -9.23 5.15
N GLY A 102 -10.78 -10.13 4.16
CA GLY A 102 -11.92 -10.77 3.50
C GLY A 102 -12.67 -9.87 2.51
N ILE A 103 -12.24 -8.62 2.31
CA ILE A 103 -12.90 -7.66 1.42
C ILE A 103 -12.52 -7.98 -0.03
N VAL A 104 -13.53 -8.05 -0.91
CA VAL A 104 -13.32 -8.23 -2.35
C VAL A 104 -13.69 -6.95 -3.07
N VAL A 105 -12.75 -6.42 -3.85
CA VAL A 105 -12.95 -5.26 -4.73
C VAL A 105 -12.53 -5.66 -6.13
N GLU A 106 -13.34 -5.31 -7.12
CA GLU A 106 -13.01 -5.55 -8.52
C GLU A 106 -11.90 -4.59 -8.97
N PRO A 107 -10.86 -5.08 -9.66
CA PRO A 107 -9.77 -4.23 -10.14
C PRO A 107 -10.26 -3.24 -11.20
N THR A 108 -9.77 -2.01 -11.11
CA THR A 108 -9.96 -0.97 -12.14
C THR A 108 -8.71 -0.83 -12.99
N LEU A 109 -8.87 -0.39 -14.25
CA LEU A 109 -7.74 -0.18 -15.18
C LEU A 109 -6.71 0.84 -14.66
N ALA A 110 -7.15 1.80 -13.85
CA ALA A 110 -6.29 2.75 -13.16
C ALA A 110 -6.79 2.93 -11.72
N PRO A 111 -5.87 3.08 -10.74
CA PRO A 111 -6.25 3.33 -9.36
C PRO A 111 -6.92 4.71 -9.23
N LEU A 112 -7.89 4.82 -8.32
CA LEU A 112 -8.58 6.09 -8.04
C LEU A 112 -7.63 7.16 -7.50
N ALA A 113 -6.74 6.74 -6.62
CA ALA A 113 -5.60 7.48 -6.09
C ALA A 113 -4.56 6.45 -5.64
N TYR A 114 -3.30 6.85 -5.63
CA TYR A 114 -2.24 6.03 -5.07
C TYR A 114 -1.10 6.92 -4.55
N ASP A 115 -0.25 6.34 -3.71
CA ASP A 115 0.94 6.98 -3.21
C ASP A 115 2.17 6.06 -3.32
N LEU A 116 3.35 6.66 -3.16
CA LEU A 116 4.62 5.96 -3.02
C LEU A 116 5.12 6.16 -1.60
N ASP A 117 5.66 5.12 -0.99
CA ASP A 117 6.27 5.16 0.34
C ASP A 117 7.51 4.29 0.37
N HIS A 118 8.62 4.83 0.88
CA HIS A 118 9.84 4.07 1.08
C HIS A 118 10.16 4.07 2.57
N HIS A 119 10.15 2.90 3.20
CA HIS A 119 10.37 2.78 4.63
C HIS A 119 11.31 1.62 4.98
N GLY A 120 12.19 1.88 5.94
CA GLY A 120 13.08 0.86 6.49
C GLY A 120 12.34 -0.12 7.38
N LEU A 121 12.82 -1.36 7.40
CA LEU A 121 12.30 -2.41 8.27
C LEU A 121 13.27 -2.70 9.41
N SER A 122 12.71 -3.03 10.57
CA SER A 122 13.54 -3.54 11.67
C SER A 122 14.08 -4.93 11.33
N SER A 123 15.20 -5.31 11.96
CA SER A 123 15.81 -6.65 11.79
C SER A 123 14.86 -7.81 12.13
N ARG A 124 13.75 -7.56 12.83
CA ARG A 124 12.68 -8.54 13.06
C ARG A 124 12.10 -9.05 11.74
N PHE A 125 12.10 -8.25 10.67
CA PHE A 125 11.58 -8.61 9.35
C PHE A 125 12.55 -9.45 8.49
N GLY A 126 13.64 -9.93 9.08
CA GLY A 126 14.55 -10.88 8.43
C GLY A 126 15.56 -10.17 7.54
N ALA A 127 15.65 -10.61 6.28
CA ALA A 127 16.61 -10.07 5.31
C ALA A 127 16.12 -8.80 4.59
N CYS A 128 14.86 -8.40 4.78
CA CYS A 128 14.31 -7.19 4.18
C CYS A 128 14.88 -5.96 4.91
N ALA A 129 15.54 -5.07 4.19
CA ALA A 129 16.10 -3.82 4.69
C ALA A 129 15.10 -2.67 4.57
N SER A 130 14.43 -2.55 3.43
CA SER A 130 13.36 -1.58 3.21
C SER A 130 12.30 -2.12 2.27
N HIS A 131 11.13 -1.49 2.31
CA HIS A 131 10.08 -1.70 1.32
C HIS A 131 9.83 -0.42 0.54
N LEU A 132 9.68 -0.58 -0.77
CA LEU A 132 9.18 0.40 -1.73
C LEU A 132 7.69 0.10 -1.92
N ASP A 133 6.84 0.66 -1.07
CA ASP A 133 5.41 0.38 -1.07
C ASP A 133 4.63 1.30 -2.02
N ILE A 134 3.78 0.71 -2.86
CA ILE A 134 2.78 1.42 -3.66
C ILE A 134 1.42 1.23 -2.98
N GLY A 135 0.92 2.28 -2.34
CA GLY A 135 -0.38 2.27 -1.67
C GLY A 135 -1.50 2.63 -2.62
N ILE A 136 -2.41 1.68 -2.87
CA ILE A 136 -3.58 1.85 -3.72
C ILE A 136 -4.77 2.25 -2.85
N ALA A 137 -5.32 3.44 -3.08
CA ALA A 137 -6.53 3.86 -2.38
C ALA A 137 -7.76 3.12 -2.92
N VAL A 138 -8.51 2.50 -2.01
CA VAL A 138 -9.78 1.84 -2.31
C VAL A 138 -10.89 2.40 -1.43
N VAL A 139 -12.10 2.49 -1.97
CA VAL A 139 -13.28 2.94 -1.21
C VAL A 139 -14.25 1.78 -1.13
N VAL A 140 -14.61 1.39 0.07
CA VAL A 140 -15.46 0.21 0.34
C VAL A 140 -16.59 0.57 1.29
N ASP A 141 -17.63 -0.28 1.32
CA ASP A 141 -18.71 -0.13 2.30
C ASP A 141 -18.18 -0.49 3.70
N ARG A 142 -18.39 0.41 4.67
CA ARG A 142 -17.99 0.21 6.07
C ARG A 142 -18.69 -1.00 6.70
N GLU A 143 -19.88 -1.34 6.22
CA GLU A 143 -20.67 -2.49 6.68
C GLU A 143 -20.23 -3.82 6.04
N SER A 144 -19.19 -3.80 5.18
CA SER A 144 -18.62 -5.02 4.60
C SER A 144 -18.15 -5.97 5.71
N ALA A 145 -18.48 -7.26 5.57
CA ALA A 145 -18.04 -8.26 6.52
C ALA A 145 -16.50 -8.35 6.53
N LEU A 146 -15.92 -8.32 7.73
CA LEU A 146 -14.48 -8.39 7.94
C LEU A 146 -14.07 -9.77 8.44
N THR A 147 -12.93 -10.24 7.97
CA THR A 147 -12.22 -11.40 8.51
C THR A 147 -10.87 -10.94 9.04
N VAL A 148 -10.32 -11.64 10.03
CA VAL A 148 -8.95 -11.43 10.52
C VAL A 148 -8.12 -12.62 10.07
N SER A 149 -7.07 -12.38 9.30
CA SER A 149 -6.12 -13.43 8.88
C SER A 149 -5.20 -13.89 10.01
N GLU A 150 -4.39 -14.93 9.79
CA GLU A 150 -3.40 -15.37 10.79
C GLU A 150 -2.26 -14.35 10.99
N GLU A 151 -2.03 -13.49 10.00
CA GLU A 151 -0.97 -12.46 9.99
C GLU A 151 -1.32 -11.23 10.83
N SER A 152 -2.60 -11.11 11.18
CA SER A 152 -3.19 -10.02 11.95
C SER A 152 -3.80 -10.53 13.25
N GLU A 153 -3.83 -9.66 14.27
CA GLU A 153 -4.52 -9.97 15.54
C GLU A 153 -5.90 -9.33 15.61
N ASP A 154 -6.13 -8.27 14.83
CA ASP A 154 -7.40 -7.54 14.76
C ASP A 154 -7.50 -6.78 13.42
N VAL A 155 -8.72 -6.47 12.99
CA VAL A 155 -9.02 -5.65 11.81
C VAL A 155 -10.15 -4.69 12.16
N ARG A 156 -9.92 -3.39 12.01
CA ARG A 156 -10.84 -2.36 12.51
C ARG A 156 -10.85 -1.10 11.65
N TRP A 157 -12.05 -0.51 11.56
CA TRP A 157 -12.25 0.85 11.08
C TRP A 157 -11.87 1.89 12.14
N TRP A 158 -11.01 2.82 11.77
CA TRP A 158 -10.57 3.93 12.61
C TRP A 158 -10.96 5.27 11.99
N PRO A 159 -11.41 6.27 12.76
CA PRO A 159 -11.51 7.64 12.24
C PRO A 159 -10.14 8.13 11.80
N VAL A 160 -10.05 8.75 10.63
CA VAL A 160 -8.77 9.22 10.07
C VAL A 160 -8.11 10.31 10.93
N ASP A 161 -8.89 11.00 11.76
CA ASP A 161 -8.46 12.02 12.71
C ASP A 161 -8.30 11.51 14.16
N ALA A 162 -8.55 10.21 14.40
CA ALA A 162 -8.44 9.57 15.71
C ALA A 162 -7.87 8.14 15.60
N LEU A 163 -6.70 8.03 14.96
CA LEU A 163 -5.94 6.80 14.85
C LEU A 163 -5.44 6.28 16.21
N PRO A 164 -5.18 4.96 16.35
CA PRO A 164 -4.58 4.41 17.55
C PRO A 164 -3.14 4.90 17.72
N ALA A 165 -2.59 4.76 18.93
CA ALA A 165 -1.24 5.23 19.24
C ALA A 165 -0.16 4.43 18.50
N GLU A 166 -0.40 3.12 18.31
CA GLU A 166 0.53 2.18 17.70
C GLU A 166 0.41 2.21 16.17
N VAL A 167 0.79 3.31 15.53
CA VAL A 167 0.86 3.41 14.06
C VAL A 167 2.27 3.78 13.60
N PRO A 168 2.71 3.30 12.42
CA PRO A 168 3.94 3.76 11.81
C PRO A 168 3.88 5.27 11.51
N PRO A 169 5.00 6.03 11.67
CA PRO A 169 5.02 7.48 11.49
C PRO A 169 4.62 7.93 10.08
N GLN A 170 4.81 7.07 9.08
CA GLN A 170 4.42 7.33 7.71
C GLN A 170 2.90 7.24 7.48
N LEU A 171 2.13 6.56 8.33
CA LEU A 171 0.71 6.28 8.03
C LEU A 171 -0.11 7.57 7.88
N VAL A 172 -0.01 8.51 8.83
CA VAL A 172 -0.80 9.76 8.80
C VAL A 172 -0.52 10.59 7.53
N PRO A 173 0.75 10.92 7.19
CA PRO A 173 1.05 11.61 5.94
C PRO A 173 0.51 10.92 4.68
N ARG A 174 0.48 9.58 4.66
CA ARG A 174 -0.07 8.79 3.54
C ARG A 174 -1.57 8.97 3.43
N LEU A 175 -2.29 8.83 4.54
CA LEU A 175 -3.74 9.04 4.58
C LEU A 175 -4.10 10.45 4.11
N ASP A 176 -3.41 11.48 4.61
CA ASP A 176 -3.65 12.87 4.24
C ASP A 176 -3.45 13.13 2.73
N GLY A 177 -2.37 12.59 2.17
CA GLY A 177 -2.07 12.69 0.74
C GLY A 177 -3.15 12.03 -0.12
N LEU A 178 -3.57 10.82 0.23
CA LEU A 178 -4.60 10.08 -0.50
C LEU A 178 -5.99 10.71 -0.34
N LEU A 179 -6.36 11.15 0.86
CA LEU A 179 -7.62 11.88 1.08
C LEU A 179 -7.67 13.18 0.26
N THR A 180 -6.56 13.88 0.15
CA THR A 180 -6.46 15.08 -0.70
C THR A 180 -6.71 14.74 -2.18
N GLN A 181 -6.15 13.63 -2.67
CA GLN A 181 -6.39 13.16 -4.03
C GLN A 181 -7.86 12.76 -4.25
N LEU A 182 -8.43 11.99 -3.33
CA LEU A 182 -9.81 11.48 -3.44
C LEU A 182 -10.86 12.60 -3.36
N ARG A 183 -10.58 13.68 -2.61
CA ARG A 183 -11.47 14.84 -2.47
C ARG A 183 -11.32 15.87 -3.59
N ALA A 184 -10.28 15.75 -4.43
CA ALA A 184 -10.08 16.67 -5.54
C ALA A 184 -11.22 16.52 -6.57
N PRO A 185 -11.74 17.62 -7.15
CA PRO A 185 -12.67 17.54 -8.27
C PRO A 185 -12.04 16.74 -9.42
N ARG A 186 -12.80 15.81 -9.99
CA ARG A 186 -12.39 15.03 -11.16
C ARG A 186 -12.70 15.78 -12.46
#